data_AF-A0A327K5H8-F1
#
_entry.id   AF-A0A327K5H8-F1
#
_cell.length_a   1.000
_cell.length_b   1.000
_cell.length_c   1.000
_cell.angle_alpha   90.00
_cell.angle_beta   90.00
_cell.angle_gamma   90.00
#
_symmetry.space_group_name_H-M   'P 1'
#
loop_
_entity.id
_entity.type
_entity.pdbx_description
1 polymer ?
#
loop_
_entity_poly.entity_id
_entity_poly.type
_entity_poly.pdbx_seq_one_letter_code
_entity_poly.pdbx_strand_id
1 'polypeptide(L)'
;MTTRRDLLQYSAAMAAVLAGAGLGGGGTTRALAQQRVTQADLLAFEPLGNVTLIHVTDIHAQLKPVYFREPTVNLGVGDAKGVPPHVTGKALLDAYKVPAGSPLAYALADIDFEALAKSYGRVGGLDRVATIVNAIRAERGNRVLLLDGGDTWQNSFTSLATKGQDMVDCMALLKPDAMTAHWEFTLGAERV
;
A
#
# COMPACT_ATOMS: atom_id res chain seq x y z
N MET A 1 6.08 29.79 -43.69
CA MET A 1 7.14 29.53 -42.69
C MET A 1 6.46 29.34 -41.35
N THR A 2 6.63 28.19 -40.72
CA THR A 2 6.17 27.95 -39.34
C THR A 2 7.00 28.81 -38.40
N THR A 3 6.33 29.65 -37.61
CA THR A 3 7.00 30.52 -36.64
C THR A 3 7.33 29.78 -35.35
N ARG A 4 8.19 30.35 -34.49
CA ARG A 4 8.45 29.79 -33.14
C ARG A 4 7.18 29.68 -32.31
N ARG A 5 6.22 30.60 -32.51
CA ARG A 5 4.91 30.58 -31.85
C ARG A 5 4.08 29.39 -32.35
N ASP A 6 4.07 29.15 -33.65
CA ASP A 6 3.33 28.02 -34.23
C ASP A 6 3.91 26.69 -33.76
N LEU A 7 5.24 26.57 -33.71
CA LEU A 7 5.90 25.36 -33.19
C LEU A 7 5.49 25.08 -31.74
N LEU A 8 5.46 26.10 -30.87
CA LEU A 8 5.03 25.97 -29.48
C LEU A 8 3.54 25.62 -29.36
N GLN A 9 2.69 26.22 -30.19
CA GLN A 9 1.25 25.92 -30.19
C GLN A 9 0.97 24.49 -30.67
N TYR A 10 1.64 24.03 -31.73
CA TYR A 10 1.47 22.66 -32.23
C TYR A 10 2.03 21.63 -31.26
N SER A 11 3.18 21.89 -30.63
CA SER A 11 3.73 20.98 -29.62
C SER A 11 2.90 20.93 -28.35
N ALA A 12 2.34 22.05 -27.89
CA ALA A 12 1.38 22.08 -26.78
C ALA A 12 0.06 21.36 -27.12
N ALA A 13 -0.49 21.58 -28.32
CA ALA A 13 -1.70 20.91 -28.78
C ALA A 13 -1.49 19.40 -28.93
N MET A 14 -0.36 18.98 -29.50
CA MET A 14 -0.01 17.56 -29.63
C MET A 14 0.21 16.91 -28.25
N ALA A 15 0.86 17.61 -27.31
CA ALA A 15 1.00 17.13 -25.94
C ALA A 15 -0.36 16.97 -25.25
N ALA A 16 -1.29 17.92 -25.45
CA ALA A 16 -2.63 17.84 -24.91
C ALA A 16 -3.45 16.68 -25.53
N VAL A 17 -3.33 16.44 -26.84
CA VAL A 17 -3.98 15.31 -27.52
C VAL A 17 -3.40 13.97 -27.06
N LEU A 18 -2.08 13.86 -26.96
CA LEU A 18 -1.41 12.65 -26.47
C LEU A 18 -1.71 12.38 -24.99
N ALA A 19 -1.86 13.43 -24.18
CA ALA A 19 -2.32 13.32 -22.79
C ALA A 19 -3.80 12.93 -22.72
N GLY A 20 -4.67 13.52 -23.53
CA GLY A 20 -6.09 13.15 -23.58
C GLY A 20 -6.35 11.73 -24.09
N ALA A 21 -5.48 11.22 -24.98
CA ALA A 21 -5.55 9.88 -25.53
C ALA A 21 -4.81 8.81 -24.70
N GLY A 22 -4.11 9.19 -23.62
CA GLY A 22 -3.33 8.25 -22.82
C GLY A 22 -2.09 7.66 -23.49
N LEU A 23 -1.66 8.26 -24.61
CA LEU A 23 -0.53 7.79 -25.44
C LEU A 23 0.79 8.54 -25.17
N GLY A 24 0.76 9.60 -24.36
CA GLY A 24 1.98 10.25 -23.88
C GLY A 24 2.53 9.47 -22.68
N GLY A 25 3.80 9.03 -22.74
CA GLY A 25 4.49 8.15 -21.77
C GLY A 25 4.66 8.67 -20.33
N GLY A 26 3.60 9.22 -19.74
CA GLY A 26 3.54 9.76 -18.38
C GLY A 26 2.50 10.87 -18.17
N GLY A 27 1.76 11.31 -19.20
CA GLY A 27 0.86 12.47 -19.09
C GLY A 27 -0.43 12.20 -18.31
N THR A 28 -1.10 11.08 -18.59
CA THR A 28 -2.30 10.63 -17.87
C THR A 28 -1.98 10.17 -16.46
N THR A 29 -0.87 9.43 -16.30
CA THR A 29 -0.40 8.96 -15.00
C THR A 29 -0.10 10.13 -14.07
N ARG A 30 0.52 11.21 -14.58
CA ARG A 30 0.87 12.38 -13.76
C ARG A 30 -0.33 13.24 -13.38
N ALA A 31 -1.35 13.33 -14.24
CA ALA A 31 -2.58 14.08 -13.94
C ALA A 31 -3.46 13.34 -12.91
N LEU A 32 -3.57 12.01 -13.00
CA LEU A 32 -4.26 11.19 -11.99
C LEU A 32 -3.49 11.14 -10.66
N ALA A 33 -2.16 11.11 -10.71
CA ALA A 33 -1.29 11.11 -9.53
C ALA A 33 -1.17 12.47 -8.81
N GLN A 34 -1.99 13.48 -9.18
CA GLN A 34 -2.12 14.73 -8.43
C GLN A 34 -3.24 14.71 -7.39
N GLN A 35 -4.12 13.70 -7.39
CA GLN A 35 -5.11 13.55 -6.34
C GLN A 35 -4.44 13.08 -5.04
N ARG A 36 -4.43 13.95 -4.02
CA ARG A 36 -4.02 13.56 -2.68
C ARG A 36 -5.05 12.62 -2.09
N VAL A 37 -4.60 11.44 -1.65
CA VAL A 37 -5.43 10.53 -0.85
C VAL A 37 -5.62 11.14 0.53
N THR A 38 -6.87 11.33 0.93
CA THR A 38 -7.25 11.76 2.27
C THR A 38 -7.63 10.55 3.12
N GLN A 39 -7.65 10.72 4.45
CA GLN A 39 -8.18 9.69 5.34
C GLN A 39 -9.64 9.36 5.03
N ALA A 40 -10.45 10.35 4.63
CA ALA A 40 -11.83 10.13 4.26
C ALA A 40 -11.94 9.18 3.05
N ASP A 41 -11.03 9.30 2.08
CA ASP A 41 -11.00 8.40 0.92
C ASP A 41 -10.68 6.95 1.33
N LEU A 42 -9.80 6.75 2.31
CA LEU A 42 -9.45 5.41 2.84
C LEU A 42 -10.59 4.78 3.67
N LEU A 43 -11.46 5.61 4.24
CA LEU A 43 -12.58 5.19 5.09
C LEU A 43 -13.93 5.27 4.37
N ALA A 44 -13.94 5.60 3.07
CA ALA A 44 -15.15 5.74 2.27
C ALA A 44 -15.73 4.37 1.85
N PHE A 45 -16.11 3.56 2.82
CA PHE A 45 -16.81 2.30 2.61
C PHE A 45 -18.08 2.25 3.45
N GLU A 46 -19.11 1.56 2.93
CA GLU A 46 -20.34 1.40 3.68
C GLU A 46 -20.11 0.47 4.89
N PRO A 47 -20.61 0.82 6.08
CA PRO A 47 -20.52 0.00 7.28
C PRO A 47 -21.46 -1.22 7.20
N LEU A 48 -21.14 -2.19 6.35
CA LEU A 48 -21.93 -3.39 6.13
C LEU A 48 -21.71 -4.47 7.21
N GLY A 49 -22.70 -5.34 7.40
CA GLY A 49 -22.61 -6.52 8.27
C GLY A 49 -22.55 -6.25 9.78
N ASN A 50 -22.42 -7.34 10.56
CA ASN A 50 -22.46 -7.32 12.03
C ASN A 50 -21.07 -7.36 12.68
N VAL A 51 -20.03 -7.65 11.92
CA VAL A 51 -18.64 -7.77 12.37
C VAL A 51 -17.73 -7.10 11.35
N THR A 52 -16.68 -6.44 11.82
CA THR A 52 -15.60 -5.88 11.01
C THR A 52 -14.29 -6.51 11.45
N LEU A 53 -13.60 -7.14 10.50
CA LEU A 53 -12.26 -7.66 10.70
C LEU A 53 -11.27 -6.66 10.12
N ILE A 54 -10.38 -6.13 10.94
CA ILE A 54 -9.20 -5.40 10.51
C ILE A 54 -8.05 -6.38 10.57
N HIS A 55 -7.33 -6.54 9.47
CA HIS A 55 -6.18 -7.44 9.40
C HIS A 55 -4.93 -6.65 9.04
N VAL A 56 -3.87 -6.86 9.80
CA VAL A 56 -2.51 -6.39 9.51
C VAL A 56 -1.58 -7.59 9.62
N THR A 57 -0.53 -7.64 8.81
CA THR A 57 0.42 -8.77 8.81
C THR A 57 1.75 -8.28 8.27
N ASP A 58 2.83 -8.99 8.61
CA ASP A 58 4.17 -8.79 8.03
C ASP A 58 4.66 -7.35 8.18
N ILE A 59 4.39 -6.72 9.34
CA ILE A 59 4.82 -5.35 9.62
C ILE A 59 6.36 -5.26 9.61
N HIS A 60 7.05 -6.35 9.99
CA HIS A 60 8.50 -6.45 10.03
C HIS A 60 9.16 -5.23 10.68
N ALA A 61 8.61 -4.86 11.85
CA ALA A 61 9.02 -3.74 12.68
C ALA A 61 9.17 -2.38 11.96
N GLN A 62 8.43 -2.16 10.86
CA GLN A 62 8.40 -0.89 10.15
C GLN A 62 7.49 0.12 10.86
N LEU A 63 7.99 0.71 11.95
CA LEU A 63 7.28 1.75 12.70
C LEU A 63 7.06 3.03 11.90
N LYS A 64 7.99 3.35 10.97
CA LYS A 64 7.94 4.58 10.17
C LYS A 64 7.52 4.29 8.73
N PRO A 65 6.95 5.28 8.03
CA PRO A 65 6.61 5.12 6.63
C PRO A 65 7.81 4.80 5.74
N VAL A 66 7.61 3.87 4.81
CA VAL A 66 8.63 3.36 3.86
C VAL A 66 8.17 3.48 2.41
N TYR A 67 9.10 3.33 1.47
CA TYR A 67 8.76 3.01 0.09
C TYR A 67 8.85 1.49 -0.06
N PHE A 68 7.73 0.83 -0.35
CA PHE A 68 7.66 -0.60 -0.51
C PHE A 68 7.08 -0.92 -1.89
N ARG A 69 7.89 -1.56 -2.74
CA ARG A 69 7.53 -1.89 -4.12
C ARG A 69 7.26 -3.38 -4.24
N GLU A 70 6.12 -3.71 -4.82
CA GLU A 70 5.74 -5.09 -5.10
C GLU A 70 6.70 -5.77 -6.11
N PRO A 71 6.82 -7.10 -6.07
CA PRO A 71 7.70 -7.83 -6.97
C PRO A 71 7.25 -7.69 -8.43
N THR A 72 8.21 -7.41 -9.32
CA THR A 72 7.97 -7.42 -10.77
C THR A 72 7.57 -8.82 -11.24
N VAL A 73 8.17 -9.85 -10.65
CA VAL A 73 8.02 -11.25 -11.05
C VAL A 73 7.72 -12.11 -9.83
N ASN A 74 6.64 -12.87 -9.90
CA ASN A 74 6.32 -13.95 -8.97
C ASN A 74 5.85 -15.16 -9.78
N LEU A 75 6.66 -16.22 -9.85
CA LEU A 75 6.42 -17.36 -10.73
C LEU A 75 5.69 -18.49 -10.00
N GLY A 76 4.49 -18.81 -10.46
CA GLY A 76 3.75 -20.01 -10.06
C GLY A 76 4.13 -21.19 -10.93
N VAL A 77 4.23 -22.38 -10.33
CA VAL A 77 4.58 -23.64 -11.01
C VAL A 77 3.40 -24.60 -10.97
N GLY A 78 3.21 -25.37 -12.05
CA GLY A 78 2.09 -26.31 -12.15
C GLY A 78 0.74 -25.61 -12.04
N ASP A 79 -0.13 -26.12 -11.17
CA ASP A 79 -1.48 -25.60 -10.95
C ASP A 79 -1.51 -24.18 -10.35
N ALA A 80 -0.39 -23.70 -9.79
CA ALA A 80 -0.28 -22.36 -9.24
C ALA A 80 0.03 -21.29 -10.31
N LYS A 81 0.29 -21.68 -11.57
CA LYS A 81 0.64 -20.75 -12.65
C LYS A 81 -0.52 -19.82 -12.97
N GLY A 82 -0.29 -18.50 -12.82
CA GLY A 82 -1.29 -17.48 -13.11
C GLY A 82 -2.41 -17.39 -12.07
N VAL A 83 -2.20 -17.98 -10.89
CA VAL A 83 -3.11 -17.91 -9.74
C VAL A 83 -2.48 -16.99 -8.69
N PRO A 84 -3.23 -16.03 -8.07
CA PRO A 84 -2.71 -15.25 -6.96
C PRO A 84 -2.09 -16.15 -5.88
N PRO A 85 -0.90 -15.81 -5.33
CA PRO A 85 -0.19 -14.53 -5.48
C PRO A 85 0.77 -14.46 -6.70
N HIS A 86 0.78 -15.45 -7.60
CA HIS A 86 1.66 -15.53 -8.77
C HIS A 86 1.15 -14.75 -10.00
N VAL A 87 0.46 -13.63 -9.75
CA VAL A 87 0.02 -12.68 -10.77
C VAL A 87 0.57 -11.32 -10.36
N THR A 88 1.35 -10.67 -11.23
CA THR A 88 2.04 -9.41 -10.92
C THR A 88 1.78 -8.34 -11.97
N GLY A 89 2.19 -7.11 -11.66
CA GLY A 89 2.20 -5.98 -12.58
C GLY A 89 0.82 -5.71 -13.21
N LYS A 90 0.81 -5.43 -14.52
CA LYS A 90 -0.43 -5.10 -15.24
C LYS A 90 -1.47 -6.23 -15.18
N ALA A 91 -1.05 -7.49 -15.22
CA ALA A 91 -1.98 -8.62 -15.17
C ALA A 91 -2.76 -8.67 -13.85
N LEU A 92 -2.10 -8.33 -12.73
CA LEU A 92 -2.75 -8.22 -11.43
C LEU A 92 -3.77 -7.07 -11.44
N LEU A 93 -3.36 -5.89 -11.91
CA LEU A 93 -4.24 -4.72 -11.96
C LEU A 93 -5.47 -4.98 -12.84
N ASP A 94 -5.30 -5.60 -14.00
CA ASP A 94 -6.39 -5.96 -14.90
C ASP A 94 -7.36 -6.97 -14.24
N ALA A 95 -6.84 -8.00 -13.58
CA ALA A 95 -7.65 -9.04 -12.92
C ALA A 95 -8.56 -8.46 -11.83
N TYR A 96 -8.06 -7.50 -11.04
CA TYR A 96 -8.81 -6.82 -9.99
C TYR A 96 -9.48 -5.52 -10.44
N LYS A 97 -9.40 -5.17 -11.73
CA LYS A 97 -9.96 -3.94 -12.32
C LYS A 97 -9.47 -2.66 -11.62
N VAL A 98 -8.21 -2.65 -11.20
CA VAL A 98 -7.57 -1.52 -10.53
C VAL A 98 -7.10 -0.50 -11.58
N PRO A 99 -7.57 0.76 -11.55
CA PRO A 99 -7.14 1.77 -12.52
C PRO A 99 -5.64 2.06 -12.41
N ALA A 100 -4.96 2.15 -13.55
CA ALA A 100 -3.57 2.55 -13.61
C ALA A 100 -3.34 3.94 -12.98
N GLY A 101 -2.22 4.11 -12.29
CA GLY A 101 -1.85 5.37 -11.63
C GLY A 101 -2.68 5.71 -10.39
N SER A 102 -3.65 4.88 -10.00
CA SER A 102 -4.42 5.05 -8.75
C SER A 102 -3.56 4.75 -7.51
N PRO A 103 -3.98 5.20 -6.31
CA PRO A 103 -3.32 4.82 -5.06
C PRO A 103 -3.26 3.31 -4.84
N LEU A 104 -4.29 2.59 -5.28
CA LEU A 104 -4.37 1.14 -5.15
C LEU A 104 -3.42 0.45 -6.14
N ALA A 105 -3.23 0.99 -7.35
CA ALA A 105 -2.20 0.52 -8.26
C ALA A 105 -0.79 0.73 -7.68
N TYR A 106 -0.55 1.85 -7.00
CA TYR A 106 0.72 2.12 -6.31
C TYR A 106 1.01 1.13 -5.18
N ALA A 107 -0.03 0.69 -4.46
CA ALA A 107 0.10 -0.24 -3.34
C ALA A 107 0.18 -1.72 -3.77
N LEU A 108 -0.39 -2.10 -4.91
CA LEU A 108 -0.54 -3.50 -5.31
C LEU A 108 0.38 -3.95 -6.44
N ALA A 109 0.98 -3.03 -7.20
CA ALA A 109 1.77 -3.39 -8.36
C ALA A 109 3.06 -2.59 -8.48
N ASP A 110 3.97 -3.15 -9.26
CA ASP A 110 5.32 -2.63 -9.47
C ASP A 110 5.37 -1.55 -10.57
N ILE A 111 4.30 -1.45 -11.37
CA ILE A 111 4.15 -0.60 -12.55
C ILE A 111 4.15 0.88 -12.14
N ASP A 112 4.97 1.68 -12.81
CA ASP A 112 5.14 3.12 -12.57
C ASP A 112 5.54 3.51 -11.14
N PHE A 113 6.07 2.57 -10.33
CA PHE A 113 6.33 2.76 -8.90
C PHE A 113 7.13 4.03 -8.60
N GLU A 114 8.20 4.33 -9.34
CA GLU A 114 9.02 5.52 -9.09
C GLU A 114 8.23 6.82 -9.31
N ALA A 115 7.41 6.88 -10.36
CA ALA A 115 6.59 8.04 -10.66
C ALA A 115 5.48 8.21 -9.60
N LEU A 116 4.83 7.12 -9.22
CA LEU A 116 3.75 7.12 -8.23
C LEU A 116 4.27 7.37 -6.81
N ALA A 117 5.45 6.88 -6.45
CA ALA A 117 6.11 7.15 -5.18
C ALA A 117 6.43 8.64 -4.99
N LYS A 118 6.78 9.36 -6.07
CA LYS A 118 6.99 10.82 -6.03
C LYS A 118 5.69 11.59 -5.80
N SER A 119 4.55 11.01 -6.18
CA SER A 119 3.22 11.60 -6.04
C SER A 119 2.55 11.26 -4.70
N TYR A 120 2.47 9.98 -4.35
CA TYR A 120 1.77 9.48 -3.17
C TYR A 120 2.66 9.38 -1.93
N GLY A 121 3.98 9.37 -2.10
CA GLY A 121 4.93 9.31 -0.99
C GLY A 121 5.03 7.92 -0.36
N ARG A 122 5.48 7.89 0.90
CA ARG A 122 5.74 6.65 1.64
C ARG A 122 4.46 6.04 2.22
N VAL A 123 4.37 4.72 2.17
CA VAL A 123 3.29 3.89 2.72
C VAL A 123 3.59 3.41 4.13
N GLY A 124 2.58 2.88 4.81
CA GLY A 124 2.71 2.35 6.17
C GLY A 124 3.03 3.44 7.21
N GLY A 125 3.73 3.04 8.27
CA GLY A 125 3.87 3.82 9.49
C GLY A 125 2.75 3.48 10.48
N LEU A 126 3.14 3.01 11.67
CA LEU A 126 2.19 2.44 12.62
C LEU A 126 1.28 3.50 13.26
N ASP A 127 1.74 4.75 13.33
CA ASP A 127 0.95 5.91 13.75
C ASP A 127 -0.23 6.18 12.80
N ARG A 128 -0.01 6.03 11.49
CA ARG A 128 -1.04 6.17 10.46
C ARG A 128 -2.00 4.98 10.46
N VAL A 129 -1.47 3.77 10.62
CA VAL A 129 -2.31 2.56 10.81
C VAL A 129 -3.21 2.74 12.04
N ALA A 130 -2.67 3.21 13.16
CA ALA A 130 -3.45 3.50 14.36
C ALA A 130 -4.56 4.52 14.11
N THR A 131 -4.30 5.55 13.30
CA THR A 131 -5.33 6.53 12.91
C THR A 131 -6.51 5.87 12.19
N ILE A 132 -6.23 4.98 11.23
CA ILE A 132 -7.27 4.25 10.49
C ILE A 132 -8.01 3.27 11.40
N VAL A 133 -7.29 2.48 12.20
CA VAL A 133 -7.89 1.52 13.16
C VAL A 133 -8.81 2.22 14.14
N ASN A 134 -8.39 3.37 14.70
CA ASN A 134 -9.19 4.12 15.65
C ASN A 134 -10.44 4.72 14.99
N ALA A 135 -10.36 5.18 13.75
CA ALA A 135 -11.53 5.67 13.02
C ALA A 135 -12.54 4.54 12.77
N ILE A 136 -12.07 3.36 12.36
CA ILE A 136 -12.95 2.18 12.17
C ILE A 136 -13.61 1.79 13.50
N ARG A 137 -12.85 1.74 14.60
CA ARG A 137 -13.40 1.46 15.93
C ARG A 137 -14.44 2.48 16.39
N ALA A 138 -14.19 3.77 16.13
CA ALA A 138 -15.13 4.84 16.47
C ALA A 138 -16.45 4.70 15.71
N GLU A 139 -16.41 4.31 14.44
CA GLU A 139 -17.61 4.11 13.63
C GLU A 139 -18.35 2.81 13.96
N ARG A 140 -17.61 1.72 14.21
CA ARG A 140 -18.17 0.37 14.29
C ARG A 140 -18.47 -0.09 15.72
N GLY A 141 -17.86 0.55 16.72
CA GLY A 141 -17.99 0.21 18.14
C GLY A 141 -17.40 -1.17 18.47
N ASN A 142 -18.05 -1.92 19.34
CA ASN A 142 -17.58 -3.23 19.84
C ASN A 142 -17.68 -4.39 18.83
N ARG A 143 -17.87 -4.08 17.54
CA ARG A 143 -18.03 -5.07 16.45
C ARG A 143 -16.75 -5.23 15.63
N VAL A 144 -15.62 -4.77 16.16
CA VAL A 144 -14.33 -4.76 15.46
C VAL A 144 -13.41 -5.75 16.13
N LEU A 145 -12.78 -6.60 15.32
CA LEU A 145 -11.62 -7.39 15.72
C LEU A 145 -10.42 -6.92 14.90
N LEU A 146 -9.32 -6.57 15.57
CA LEU A 146 -8.03 -6.31 14.95
C LEU A 146 -7.17 -7.57 15.07
N LEU A 147 -6.80 -8.15 13.95
CA LEU A 147 -6.02 -9.39 13.87
C LEU A 147 -4.64 -9.08 13.29
N ASP A 148 -3.59 -9.52 13.98
CA ASP A 148 -2.19 -9.47 13.54
C ASP A 148 -1.76 -10.83 12.98
N GLY A 149 -1.41 -10.91 11.70
CA GLY A 149 -0.95 -12.12 11.04
C GLY A 149 0.45 -12.60 11.46
N GLY A 150 1.15 -11.85 12.32
CA GLY A 150 2.51 -12.16 12.75
C GLY A 150 3.56 -11.55 11.84
N ASP A 151 4.82 -11.94 12.05
CA ASP A 151 5.97 -11.31 11.40
C ASP A 151 6.04 -9.80 11.67
N THR A 152 5.74 -9.43 12.92
CA THR A 152 5.54 -8.06 13.37
C THR A 152 6.71 -7.56 14.20
N TRP A 153 7.31 -8.40 15.05
CA TRP A 153 8.23 -7.92 16.10
C TRP A 153 9.67 -7.67 15.64
N GLN A 154 10.09 -8.21 14.49
CA GLN A 154 11.49 -8.25 14.03
C GLN A 154 11.77 -7.40 12.78
N ASN A 155 13.04 -7.37 12.35
CA ASN A 155 13.51 -6.90 11.03
C ASN A 155 13.64 -5.38 10.84
N SER A 156 13.81 -4.64 11.93
CA SER A 156 14.26 -3.23 11.90
C SER A 156 15.40 -2.97 12.89
N PHE A 157 16.09 -1.84 12.73
CA PHE A 157 17.18 -1.47 13.65
C PHE A 157 16.69 -1.26 15.09
N THR A 158 15.54 -0.63 15.29
CA THR A 158 14.98 -0.38 16.63
C THR A 158 14.52 -1.68 17.28
N SER A 159 13.94 -2.58 16.50
CA SER A 159 13.60 -3.93 16.97
C SER A 159 14.85 -4.70 17.38
N LEU A 160 15.93 -4.67 16.57
CA LEU A 160 17.19 -5.31 16.94
C LEU A 160 17.76 -4.73 18.23
N ALA A 161 17.80 -3.40 18.36
CA ALA A 161 18.35 -2.72 19.54
C ALA A 161 17.54 -2.96 20.82
N THR A 162 16.23 -3.16 20.70
CA THR A 162 15.31 -3.35 21.83
C THR A 162 14.88 -4.81 22.03
N LYS A 163 15.42 -5.75 21.23
CA LYS A 163 14.96 -7.14 21.16
C LYS A 163 13.45 -7.24 20.96
N GLY A 164 12.90 -6.47 20.01
CA GLY A 164 11.49 -6.39 19.65
C GLY A 164 10.58 -5.67 20.64
N GLN A 165 11.10 -5.11 21.74
CA GLN A 165 10.27 -4.44 22.74
C GLN A 165 9.57 -3.20 22.19
N ASP A 166 10.18 -2.48 21.25
CA ASP A 166 9.56 -1.34 20.57
C ASP A 166 8.23 -1.72 19.90
N MET A 167 8.20 -2.84 19.19
CA MET A 167 7.00 -3.37 18.55
C MET A 167 5.98 -3.88 19.56
N VAL A 168 6.43 -4.58 20.61
CA VAL A 168 5.52 -5.02 21.69
C VAL A 168 4.80 -3.83 22.31
N ASP A 169 5.52 -2.77 22.66
CA ASP A 169 4.95 -1.56 23.25
C ASP A 169 3.97 -0.87 22.28
N CYS A 170 4.34 -0.75 21.01
CA CYS A 170 3.50 -0.10 20.02
C CYS A 170 2.24 -0.93 19.68
N MET A 171 2.36 -2.25 19.59
CA MET A 171 1.22 -3.14 19.34
C MET A 171 0.31 -3.21 20.57
N ALA A 172 0.83 -3.11 21.80
CA ALA A 172 0.02 -2.97 23.00
C ALA A 172 -0.85 -1.69 22.98
N LEU A 173 -0.35 -0.61 22.39
CA LEU A 173 -1.14 0.60 22.16
C LEU A 173 -2.17 0.44 21.03
N LEU A 174 -1.81 -0.29 19.97
CA LEU A 174 -2.70 -0.58 18.84
C LEU A 174 -3.82 -1.57 19.22
N LYS A 175 -3.57 -2.45 20.20
CA LYS A 175 -4.49 -3.43 20.79
C LYS A 175 -5.03 -4.43 19.76
N PRO A 176 -4.21 -5.27 19.13
CA PRO A 176 -4.74 -6.42 18.40
C PRO A 176 -5.46 -7.37 19.36
N ASP A 177 -6.55 -7.97 18.91
CA ASP A 177 -7.36 -8.94 19.64
C ASP A 177 -6.76 -10.35 19.59
N ALA A 178 -6.01 -10.66 18.53
CA ALA A 178 -5.23 -11.88 18.40
C ALA A 178 -4.02 -11.64 17.49
N MET A 179 -2.98 -12.46 17.67
CA MET A 179 -1.84 -12.52 16.76
C MET A 179 -1.41 -13.95 16.46
N THR A 180 -0.90 -14.20 15.25
CA THR A 180 -0.06 -15.36 14.94
C THR A 180 1.42 -14.98 14.99
N ALA A 181 2.32 -15.97 14.85
CA ALA A 181 3.75 -15.77 15.04
C ALA A 181 4.58 -16.67 14.12
N HIS A 182 5.70 -16.14 13.62
CA HIS A 182 6.71 -16.88 12.88
C HIS A 182 8.12 -16.31 13.13
N TRP A 183 8.46 -15.12 12.61
CA TRP A 183 9.75 -14.46 12.89
C TRP A 183 9.90 -14.08 14.36
N GLU A 184 8.80 -13.99 15.10
CA GLU A 184 8.76 -13.76 16.54
C GLU A 184 9.75 -14.66 17.28
N PHE A 185 9.77 -15.95 16.92
CA PHE A 185 10.57 -16.97 17.58
C PHE A 185 12.08 -16.83 17.33
N THR A 186 12.51 -15.99 16.40
CA THR A 186 13.95 -15.71 16.20
C THR A 186 14.58 -14.92 17.34
N LEU A 187 13.78 -14.28 18.20
CA LEU A 187 14.24 -13.66 19.45
C LEU A 187 14.54 -14.69 20.55
N GLY A 188 14.13 -15.95 20.38
CA GLY A 188 14.24 -17.02 21.36
C GLY A 188 13.02 -17.13 22.28
N ALA A 189 12.68 -18.35 22.66
CA ALA A 189 11.47 -18.67 23.44
C ALA A 189 11.40 -18.01 24.83
N GLU A 190 12.55 -17.64 25.43
CA GLU A 190 12.55 -16.90 26.70
C GLU A 190 12.14 -15.44 26.54
N ARG A 191 12.35 -14.86 25.36
CA ARG A 191 12.03 -13.46 25.06
C ARG A 191 10.59 -13.28 24.60
N VAL A 192 10.08 -14.27 23.85
CA VAL A 192 8.72 -14.31 23.30
C VAL A 192 7.71 -14.65 24.39
#